data_AF-A0A7S1FJL1-F1
#
_entry.id   AF-A0A7S1FJL1-F1
#
_cell.length_a   1.000
_cell.length_b   1.000
_cell.length_c   1.000
_cell.angle_alpha   90.00
_cell.angle_beta   90.00
_cell.angle_gamma   90.00
#
_symmetry.space_group_name_H-M   'P 1'
#
loop_
_entity.id
_entity.type
_entity.pdbx_description
1 polymer ?
#
loop_
_entity_poly.entity_id
_entity_poly.type
_entity_poly.pdbx_seq_one_letter_code
_entity_poly.pdbx_strand_id
1 'polypeptide(L)'
;HYGSCENTDAWYKGRKLRYLRTALNCKDFWRTTRPVPTQAEWLLLRDTYTQIVGSASTLSKAREEGGLQFDYRVEQLGLKGRGIIAAEAVSQGQLMWSDGKTARFADGDLYREFLATVPANLACDIMSWAYIENMGDEE
;
A
#
# COMPACT_ATOMS: atom_id res chain seq x y z
N HIS A 1 -14.72 -12.64 41.37
CA HIS A 1 -15.30 -12.09 40.13
C HIS A 1 -14.19 -11.42 39.34
N TYR A 2 -13.59 -12.13 38.38
CA TYR A 2 -12.66 -11.54 37.41
C TYR A 2 -13.51 -10.87 36.31
N GLY A 3 -13.46 -9.54 36.24
CA GLY A 3 -14.12 -8.76 35.21
C GLY A 3 -13.48 -9.02 33.86
N SER A 4 -14.30 -9.26 32.84
CA SER A 4 -13.88 -9.43 31.46
C SER A 4 -13.23 -8.14 30.94
N CYS A 5 -12.05 -8.28 30.33
CA CYS A 5 -11.50 -7.25 29.46
C CYS A 5 -12.16 -7.34 28.08
N GLU A 6 -13.46 -7.06 28.00
CA GLU A 6 -14.11 -6.80 26.71
C GLU A 6 -13.88 -5.34 26.34
N ASN A 7 -12.71 -5.08 25.74
CA ASN A 7 -12.55 -3.94 24.85
C ASN A 7 -12.55 -4.53 23.43
N THR A 8 -13.75 -4.73 22.90
CA THR A 8 -14.05 -5.52 21.69
C THR A 8 -13.79 -4.78 20.37
N ASP A 9 -13.33 -3.52 20.43
CA ASP A 9 -12.98 -2.76 19.23
C ASP A 9 -11.50 -2.92 18.88
N ALA A 10 -11.24 -3.33 17.64
CA ALA A 10 -9.89 -3.42 17.10
C ALA A 10 -9.14 -2.09 17.30
N TRP A 11 -7.88 -2.15 17.74
CA TRP A 11 -7.10 -0.99 18.21
C TRP A 11 -6.96 0.16 17.19
N TYR A 12 -7.18 -0.12 15.90
CA TYR A 12 -7.09 0.80 14.78
C TYR A 12 -8.42 1.47 14.40
N LYS A 13 -9.57 0.93 14.83
CA LYS A 13 -10.89 1.34 14.34
C LYS A 13 -11.25 2.77 14.75
N GLY A 14 -11.76 3.56 13.81
CA GLY A 14 -12.10 4.98 14.03
C GLY A 14 -10.91 5.88 14.40
N ARG A 15 -9.67 5.38 14.37
CA ARG A 15 -8.47 6.16 14.72
C ARG A 15 -8.00 6.99 13.51
N LYS A 16 -7.35 8.12 13.79
CA LYS A 16 -6.65 8.89 12.74
C LYS A 16 -5.38 8.15 12.32
N LEU A 17 -4.94 8.28 11.07
CA LEU A 17 -3.68 7.67 10.59
C LEU A 17 -2.45 8.04 11.43
N ARG A 18 -2.42 9.24 12.02
CA ARG A 18 -1.36 9.65 12.98
C ARG A 18 -1.21 8.66 14.15
N TYR A 19 -2.31 8.08 14.63
CA TYR A 19 -2.28 7.10 15.71
C TYR A 19 -1.58 5.83 15.27
N LEU A 20 -1.97 5.27 14.10
CA LEU A 20 -1.34 4.08 13.55
C LEU A 20 0.16 4.30 13.29
N ARG A 21 0.54 5.48 12.76
CA ARG A 21 1.97 5.85 12.57
C ARG A 21 2.78 5.79 13.86
N THR A 22 2.17 6.17 14.98
CA THR A 22 2.81 6.15 16.30
C THR A 22 2.87 4.73 16.83
N ALA A 23 1.77 3.99 16.76
CA ALA A 23 1.67 2.61 17.23
C ALA A 23 2.63 1.66 16.51
N LEU A 24 2.85 1.86 15.20
CA LEU A 24 3.75 1.05 14.37
C LEU A 24 5.20 1.56 14.33
N ASN A 25 5.51 2.61 15.11
CA ASN A 25 6.81 3.27 15.14
C ASN A 25 7.36 3.69 13.76
N CYS A 26 6.51 4.23 12.89
CA CYS A 26 6.90 4.57 11.51
C CYS A 26 7.98 5.64 11.42
N LYS A 27 8.12 6.49 12.44
CA LYS A 27 9.14 7.53 12.49
C LYS A 27 10.55 6.96 12.39
N ASP A 28 10.82 5.83 13.05
CA ASP A 28 12.14 5.22 13.02
C ASP A 28 12.37 4.48 11.69
N PHE A 29 11.35 3.83 11.15
CA PHE A 29 11.42 3.22 9.83
C PHE A 29 11.78 4.25 8.74
N TRP A 30 11.12 5.42 8.73
CA TRP A 30 11.37 6.47 7.73
C TRP A 30 12.71 7.18 7.85
N ARG A 31 13.45 6.99 8.96
CA ARG A 31 14.82 7.50 9.11
C ARG A 31 15.86 6.64 8.39
N THR A 32 15.47 5.46 7.91
CA THR A 32 16.34 4.50 7.23
C THR A 32 16.05 4.46 5.73
N THR A 33 16.98 3.93 4.95
CA THR A 33 16.74 3.64 3.53
C THR A 33 15.67 2.57 3.41
N ARG A 34 14.53 2.94 2.84
CA ARG A 34 13.40 2.02 2.62
C ARG A 34 13.77 1.00 1.54
N PRO A 35 13.73 -0.31 1.82
CA PRO A 35 14.10 -1.34 0.85
C PRO A 35 13.12 -1.34 -0.34
N VAL A 36 13.56 -1.86 -1.48
CA VAL A 36 12.64 -2.16 -2.59
C VAL A 36 11.81 -3.38 -2.18
N PRO A 37 10.46 -3.32 -2.25
CA PRO A 37 9.63 -4.46 -1.89
C PRO A 37 9.94 -5.66 -2.79
N THR A 38 10.00 -6.83 -2.18
CA THR A 38 10.17 -8.11 -2.87
C THR A 38 8.85 -8.56 -3.49
N GLN A 39 8.91 -9.51 -4.43
CA GLN A 39 7.72 -10.14 -4.99
C GLN A 39 6.86 -10.82 -3.91
N ALA A 40 7.49 -11.44 -2.90
CA ALA A 40 6.77 -12.07 -1.79
C ALA A 40 5.99 -11.04 -0.95
N GLU A 41 6.60 -9.89 -0.65
CA GLU A 41 5.92 -8.80 0.05
C GLU A 41 4.79 -8.22 -0.79
N TRP A 42 4.99 -8.06 -2.11
CA TRP A 42 3.90 -7.65 -3.00
C TRP A 42 2.71 -8.61 -2.97
N LEU A 43 2.96 -9.92 -3.07
CA LEU A 43 1.91 -10.94 -3.01
C LEU A 43 1.19 -10.95 -1.66
N LEU A 44 1.93 -10.79 -0.56
CA LEU A 44 1.36 -10.64 0.78
C LEU A 44 0.40 -9.45 0.84
N LEU A 45 0.85 -8.25 0.43
CA LEU A 45 0.01 -7.05 0.45
C LEU A 45 -1.24 -7.23 -0.41
N ARG A 46 -1.09 -7.81 -1.59
CA ARG A 46 -2.20 -8.10 -2.50
C ARG A 46 -3.22 -9.06 -1.89
N ASP A 47 -2.76 -10.13 -1.25
CA ASP A 47 -3.63 -11.10 -0.61
C ASP A 47 -4.35 -10.51 0.59
N THR A 48 -3.64 -9.77 1.44
CA THR A 48 -4.25 -9.07 2.58
C THR A 48 -5.31 -8.07 2.12
N TYR A 49 -5.02 -7.28 1.08
CA TYR A 49 -6.00 -6.37 0.50
C TYR A 49 -7.24 -7.13 0.01
N THR A 50 -7.05 -8.16 -0.81
CA THR A 50 -8.14 -8.94 -1.41
C THR A 50 -8.99 -9.63 -0.34
N GLN A 51 -8.37 -10.08 0.75
CA GLN A 51 -9.08 -10.68 1.89
C GLN A 51 -9.98 -9.66 2.60
N ILE A 52 -9.51 -8.42 2.76
CA ILE A 52 -10.23 -7.36 3.47
C ILE A 52 -11.39 -6.81 2.64
N VAL A 53 -11.17 -6.53 1.36
CA VAL A 53 -12.20 -5.92 0.50
C VAL A 53 -13.09 -6.95 -0.22
N GLY A 54 -12.66 -8.20 -0.28
CA GLY A 54 -13.40 -9.30 -0.90
C GLY A 54 -13.74 -9.06 -2.37
N SER A 55 -15.02 -9.21 -2.71
CA SER A 55 -15.54 -9.03 -4.07
C SER A 55 -15.42 -7.59 -4.59
N ALA A 56 -15.19 -6.61 -3.73
CA ALA A 56 -14.95 -5.21 -4.10
C ALA A 56 -13.49 -4.91 -4.50
N SER A 57 -12.64 -5.95 -4.62
CA SER A 57 -11.24 -5.79 -5.02
C SER A 57 -11.09 -5.13 -6.38
N THR A 58 -10.28 -4.07 -6.44
CA THR A 58 -9.92 -3.38 -7.69
C THR A 58 -8.71 -3.99 -8.39
N LEU A 59 -8.10 -5.01 -7.81
CA LEU A 59 -6.92 -5.64 -8.39
C LEU A 59 -7.31 -6.65 -9.47
N SER A 60 -6.70 -6.53 -10.65
CA SER A 60 -6.79 -7.53 -11.73
C SER A 60 -6.39 -8.92 -11.23
N LYS A 61 -6.99 -9.99 -11.76
CA LYS A 61 -6.71 -11.38 -11.31
C LYS A 61 -5.27 -11.84 -11.58
N ALA A 62 -4.59 -11.26 -12.58
CA ALA A 62 -3.20 -11.58 -12.90
C ALA A 62 -2.27 -11.18 -11.74
N ARG A 63 -1.50 -12.14 -11.22
CA ARG A 63 -0.65 -11.97 -10.02
C ARG A 63 0.81 -11.65 -10.35
N GLU A 64 1.31 -12.11 -11.49
CA GLU A 64 2.75 -12.14 -11.78
C GLU A 64 3.28 -10.89 -12.47
N GLU A 65 2.39 -10.08 -13.05
CA GLU A 65 2.78 -8.87 -13.78
C GLU A 65 2.61 -7.60 -12.93
N GLY A 66 3.58 -6.70 -13.02
CA GLY A 66 3.51 -5.34 -12.47
C GLY A 66 2.55 -4.44 -13.25
N GLY A 67 2.37 -3.20 -12.78
CA GLY A 67 1.51 -2.22 -13.49
C GLY A 67 2.21 -1.55 -14.68
N LEU A 68 3.55 -1.56 -14.69
CA LEU A 68 4.36 -0.95 -15.74
C LEU A 68 4.37 -1.81 -17.01
N GLN A 69 4.29 -1.15 -18.16
CA GLN A 69 4.10 -1.77 -19.48
C GLN A 69 5.34 -1.62 -20.39
N PHE A 70 6.51 -1.46 -19.79
CA PHE A 70 7.79 -1.28 -20.45
C PHE A 70 8.89 -1.94 -19.60
N ASP A 71 10.06 -2.22 -20.16
CA ASP A 71 11.20 -2.76 -19.42
C ASP A 71 11.77 -1.71 -18.46
N TYR A 72 11.88 -2.08 -17.19
CA TYR A 72 12.34 -1.18 -16.13
C TYR A 72 13.24 -1.89 -15.13
N ARG A 73 13.96 -1.06 -14.37
CA ARG A 73 14.68 -1.46 -13.17
C ARG A 73 14.30 -0.54 -12.01
N VAL A 74 14.33 -1.10 -10.81
CA VAL A 74 14.08 -0.34 -9.58
C VAL A 74 15.41 -0.15 -8.86
N GLU A 75 15.74 1.10 -8.56
CA GLU A 75 17.03 1.48 -7.97
C GLU A 75 16.88 2.45 -6.80
N GLN A 76 17.91 2.53 -5.97
CA GLN A 76 18.07 3.58 -4.96
C GLN A 76 18.78 4.78 -5.60
N LEU A 77 18.08 5.90 -5.74
CA LEU A 77 18.53 7.14 -6.35
C LEU A 77 19.10 8.13 -5.31
N GLY A 78 20.05 7.66 -4.49
CA GLY A 78 20.69 8.46 -3.45
C GLY A 78 19.68 9.08 -2.48
N LEU A 79 19.74 10.41 -2.29
CA LEU A 79 18.84 11.15 -1.39
C LEU A 79 17.38 11.18 -1.84
N LYS A 80 17.07 10.80 -3.09
CA LYS A 80 15.68 10.76 -3.60
C LYS A 80 14.93 9.49 -3.14
N GLY A 81 15.65 8.47 -2.65
CA GLY A 81 15.07 7.18 -2.30
C GLY A 81 14.88 6.29 -3.53
N ARG A 82 13.80 5.49 -3.55
CA ARG A 82 13.53 4.53 -4.63
C ARG A 82 13.06 5.22 -5.90
N GLY A 83 13.52 4.76 -7.06
CA GLY A 83 13.06 5.19 -8.36
C GLY A 83 12.87 4.04 -9.34
N ILE A 84 12.00 4.24 -10.31
CA ILE A 84 11.82 3.38 -11.48
C ILE A 84 12.59 4.02 -12.62
N ILE A 85 13.48 3.26 -13.25
CA ILE A 85 14.28 3.71 -14.40
C ILE A 85 13.94 2.82 -15.59
N ALA A 86 13.66 3.44 -16.74
CA ALA A 86 13.49 2.69 -17.98
C ALA A 86 14.79 1.95 -18.34
N ALA A 87 14.64 0.67 -18.67
CA ALA A 87 15.70 -0.17 -19.22
C ALA A 87 15.65 -0.25 -20.76
N GLU A 88 14.62 0.37 -21.36
CA GLU A 88 14.46 0.53 -22.80
C GLU A 88 14.14 1.98 -23.18
N ALA A 89 14.15 2.28 -24.49
CA ALA A 89 13.68 3.56 -25.00
C ALA A 89 12.16 3.61 -24.98
N VAL A 90 11.59 4.60 -24.28
CA VAL A 90 10.13 4.82 -24.23
C VAL A 90 9.74 5.88 -25.25
N SER A 91 8.86 5.53 -26.18
CA SER A 91 8.40 6.43 -27.24
C SER A 91 7.31 7.39 -26.74
N GLN A 92 7.20 8.57 -27.35
CA GLN A 92 6.11 9.49 -27.07
C GLN A 92 4.75 8.82 -27.34
N GLY A 93 3.85 8.86 -26.37
CA GLY A 93 2.53 8.23 -26.46
C GLY A 93 2.49 6.75 -26.10
N GLN A 94 3.63 6.12 -25.78
CA GLN A 94 3.67 4.74 -25.29
C GLN A 94 2.97 4.62 -23.94
N LEU A 95 2.14 3.58 -23.77
CA LEU A 95 1.52 3.26 -22.48
C LEU A 95 2.62 2.85 -21.49
N MET A 96 2.74 3.58 -20.38
CA MET A 96 3.75 3.28 -19.35
C MET A 96 3.21 2.49 -18.18
N TRP A 97 1.94 2.68 -17.83
CA TRP A 97 1.34 2.12 -16.63
C TRP A 97 -0.16 1.88 -16.83
N SER A 98 -0.66 0.79 -16.26
CA SER A 98 -2.09 0.48 -16.16
C SER A 98 -2.53 0.39 -14.71
N ASP A 99 -3.78 0.79 -14.43
CA ASP A 99 -4.31 0.91 -13.07
C ASP A 99 -4.78 -0.42 -12.46
N GLY A 100 -4.78 -1.52 -13.23
CA GLY A 100 -5.22 -2.85 -12.80
C GLY A 100 -4.41 -3.47 -11.66
N LYS A 101 -3.38 -2.78 -11.15
CA LYS A 101 -2.58 -3.14 -9.97
C LYS A 101 -2.75 -2.15 -8.82
N THR A 102 -3.71 -1.24 -8.91
CA THR A 102 -4.02 -0.22 -7.89
C THR A 102 -5.05 -0.78 -6.92
N ALA A 103 -4.67 -0.88 -5.65
CA ALA A 103 -5.60 -1.21 -4.58
C ALA A 103 -6.36 0.05 -4.15
N ARG A 104 -7.70 0.01 -4.20
CA ARG A 104 -8.57 1.11 -3.73
C ARG A 104 -9.40 0.64 -2.54
N PHE A 105 -9.49 1.48 -1.52
CA PHE A 105 -10.30 1.24 -0.33
C PHE A 105 -11.54 2.14 -0.42
N ALA A 106 -12.72 1.58 -0.21
CA ALA A 106 -13.98 2.33 -0.25
C ALA A 106 -14.06 3.37 0.89
N ASP A 107 -13.43 3.07 2.02
CA ASP A 107 -13.39 3.97 3.17
C ASP A 107 -12.08 3.85 3.96
N GLY A 108 -11.94 4.75 4.92
CA GLY A 108 -10.75 4.80 5.76
C GLY A 108 -10.65 3.65 6.78
N ASP A 109 -11.74 2.98 7.17
CA ASP A 109 -11.69 1.86 8.11
C ASP A 109 -11.07 0.62 7.45
N LEU A 110 -11.46 0.30 6.21
CA LEU A 110 -10.83 -0.78 5.44
C LEU A 110 -9.33 -0.52 5.22
N TYR A 111 -8.95 0.73 4.94
CA TYR A 111 -7.55 1.11 4.81
C TYR A 111 -6.78 0.94 6.14
N ARG A 112 -7.39 1.29 7.28
CA ARG A 112 -6.78 1.11 8.60
C ARG A 112 -6.64 -0.36 8.98
N GLU A 113 -7.63 -1.17 8.66
CA GLU A 113 -7.59 -2.62 8.86
C GLU A 113 -6.44 -3.24 8.08
N PHE A 114 -6.27 -2.85 6.82
CA PHE A 114 -5.16 -3.29 5.98
C PHE A 114 -3.81 -2.93 6.61
N LEU A 115 -3.62 -1.68 7.02
CA LEU A 115 -2.39 -1.23 7.67
C LEU A 115 -2.13 -1.91 9.02
N ALA A 116 -3.17 -2.30 9.75
CA ALA A 116 -3.06 -3.01 11.01
C ALA A 116 -2.78 -4.52 10.85
N THR A 117 -3.01 -5.07 9.66
CA THR A 117 -2.88 -6.50 9.36
C THR A 117 -1.52 -6.85 8.77
N VAL A 118 -0.95 -5.96 7.94
CA VAL A 118 0.35 -6.20 7.29
C VAL A 118 1.53 -5.91 8.24
N PRO A 119 2.72 -6.48 7.99
CA PRO A 119 3.93 -6.16 8.76
C PRO A 119 4.19 -4.66 8.90
N ALA A 120 4.63 -4.23 10.08
CA ALA A 120 4.75 -2.81 10.43
C ALA A 120 5.64 -2.02 9.46
N ASN A 121 6.73 -2.60 8.97
CA ASN A 121 7.61 -1.99 7.96
C ASN A 121 6.86 -1.70 6.65
N LEU A 122 6.06 -2.65 6.17
CA LEU A 122 5.25 -2.48 4.96
C LEU A 122 4.12 -1.48 5.17
N ALA A 123 3.43 -1.54 6.32
CA ALA A 123 2.38 -0.57 6.67
C ALA A 123 2.94 0.86 6.70
N CYS A 124 4.09 1.06 7.35
CA CYS A 124 4.76 2.35 7.41
C CYS A 124 5.23 2.84 6.05
N ASP A 125 5.74 1.94 5.20
CA ASP A 125 6.10 2.32 3.83
C ASP A 125 4.86 2.75 3.03
N ILE A 126 3.80 1.95 3.03
CA ILE A 126 2.55 2.25 2.29
C ILE A 126 1.94 3.58 2.75
N MET A 127 1.93 3.86 4.05
CA MET A 127 1.44 5.15 4.58
C MET A 127 2.18 6.38 4.07
N SER A 128 3.36 6.21 3.48
CA SER A 128 4.13 7.30 2.87
C SER A 128 3.86 7.48 1.37
N TRP A 129 3.24 6.50 0.70
CA TRP A 129 2.96 6.51 -0.74
C TRP A 129 1.47 6.54 -1.10
N ALA A 130 0.61 6.11 -0.18
CA ALA A 130 -0.83 6.15 -0.39
C ALA A 130 -1.33 7.59 -0.47
N TYR A 131 -2.21 7.84 -1.43
CA TYR A 131 -2.87 9.12 -1.64
C TYR A 131 -4.38 8.93 -1.53
N ILE A 132 -5.08 10.03 -1.25
CA ILE A 132 -6.54 10.09 -1.28
C ILE A 132 -6.90 10.73 -2.61
N GLU A 133 -7.73 10.04 -3.39
CA GLU A 133 -8.29 10.57 -4.62
C GLU A 133 -9.77 10.87 -4.37
N ASN A 134 -10.19 12.11 -4.64
CA ASN A 134 -11.60 12.45 -4.66
C ASN A 134 -12.10 12.14 -6.07
N MET A 135 -12.91 11.09 -6.23
CA MET A 135 -13.41 10.67 -7.54
C MET A 135 -14.57 11.54 -8.06
N GLY A 136 -14.91 12.63 -7.36
CA GLY A 136 -16.02 13.51 -7.70
C GLY A 136 -17.36 12.86 -7.38
N ASP A 137 -18.34 13.68 -7.00
CA ASP A 137 -19.72 13.24 -7.02
C ASP A 137 -20.14 13.28 -8.49
N GLU A 138 -20.56 12.14 -9.06
CA GLU A 138 -21.24 12.15 -10.36
C GLU A 138 -22.54 12.97 -10.18
N GLU A 139 -22.56 14.19 -10.71
CA GLU A 139 -23.76 15.02 -10.85
C GLU A 139 -24.75 14.44 -11.87
#